data_AF-A0A505I3C0-F1
#
_entry.id   AF-A0A505I3C0-F1
#
_cell.length_a   1.000
_cell.length_b   1.000
_cell.length_c   1.000
_cell.angle_alpha   90.00
_cell.angle_beta   90.00
_cell.angle_gamma   90.00
#
_symmetry.space_group_name_H-M   'P 1'
#
loop_
_entity.id
_entity.type
_entity.pdbx_description
1 polymer ?
#
loop_
_entity_poly.entity_id
_entity_poly.type
_entity_poly.pdbx_seq_one_letter_code
_entity_poly.pdbx_strand_id
1 'polypeptide(L)'
;MRAPPSTHARDAVIGPLRSRRGCKTCKARRVKCGQEKPSCLRCSKTGRKCEYEGPNLGTFSSTPATLSILDKPLSSAPDTVWKERRAFAYYFQHIALFIGGGLEVDFWSTIVPQICRSEPAVWDAIISLSTLFESPEPCPDIAFLRQRDVLLLNQYHRDAISWYSRSMSQVRQRLERGDGDVLVGLVSCILFMCIEGFQGGAAQATRLYCQGVQLIVTLRGQIASGAVSSSKAAWLEDIIVPIFIRLGATALNFSTVPVGALLPDVQHVLTQGFTSLKSAREAIVLLHTETQLFQRICLPHLLKSDGFQPPPELVNQRLALFGRLKVWHAAFTDLMETLRMKGALSPQQISTGALLLAYHEMLYVTIGTSTCQLETANDAYLLQFQNIVDQSKFALGASARSDGSQPPLTLELGISIPLWFTSLKCREPKLRQTALSLAGQAPAVQAFYKVNTGARWSHTIITIEEVCAVAMKSSEGLPESTNQLQYSHCEDSGISVFGSDLGSQPSTPGLEFVPSPYSVDSDVDAGTAVTELVPEEARIRPINLFRVQDGFPPGTTDEEIARWSPYREQSFLHYLRNERDPISGAWKIAHGFTPIDY
;
A
#
# COMPACT_ATOMS: atom_id res chain seq x y z
N MET A 1 -66.06 -48.16 -11.48
CA MET A 1 -66.16 -47.28 -12.67
C MET A 1 -66.87 -46.00 -12.28
N ARG A 2 -66.11 -44.92 -12.02
CA ARG A 2 -66.61 -43.56 -11.86
C ARG A 2 -65.52 -42.61 -12.38
N ALA A 3 -65.86 -41.85 -13.41
CA ALA A 3 -65.00 -40.82 -13.97
C ALA A 3 -64.80 -39.68 -12.95
N PRO A 4 -63.61 -39.08 -12.83
CA PRO A 4 -63.39 -37.93 -11.96
C PRO A 4 -63.91 -36.65 -12.63
N PRO A 5 -64.41 -35.68 -11.86
CA PRO A 5 -65.00 -34.46 -12.38
C PRO A 5 -63.94 -33.42 -12.76
N SER A 6 -64.19 -32.72 -13.86
CA SER A 6 -63.44 -31.58 -14.37
C SER A 6 -63.52 -30.38 -13.43
N THR A 7 -62.40 -30.03 -12.79
CA THR A 7 -62.25 -28.78 -12.03
C THR A 7 -61.96 -27.61 -12.98
N HIS A 8 -62.98 -26.81 -13.27
CA HIS A 8 -62.80 -25.48 -13.87
C HIS A 8 -62.11 -24.56 -12.85
N ALA A 9 -60.87 -24.18 -13.18
CA ALA A 9 -60.14 -23.14 -12.47
C ALA A 9 -60.87 -21.80 -12.64
N ARG A 10 -61.10 -21.10 -11.53
CA ARG A 10 -61.64 -19.74 -11.51
C ARG A 10 -60.61 -18.79 -12.14
N ASP A 11 -60.98 -18.16 -13.24
CA ASP A 11 -60.25 -17.03 -13.81
C ASP A 11 -60.13 -15.90 -12.77
N ALA A 12 -58.92 -15.70 -12.26
CA ALA A 12 -58.57 -14.51 -11.51
C ALA A 12 -58.60 -13.31 -12.47
N VAL A 13 -59.63 -12.47 -12.36
CA VAL A 13 -59.77 -11.23 -13.11
C VAL A 13 -58.58 -10.31 -12.76
N ILE A 14 -57.59 -10.27 -13.66
CA ILE A 14 -56.45 -9.35 -13.60
C ILE A 14 -57.02 -7.93 -13.73
N GLY A 15 -56.99 -7.17 -12.63
CA GLY A 15 -57.40 -5.77 -12.63
C GLY A 15 -56.53 -4.93 -13.60
N PRO A 16 -57.09 -3.92 -14.29
CA PRO A 16 -56.35 -3.16 -15.28
C PRO A 16 -55.18 -2.39 -14.64
N LEU A 17 -53.97 -2.60 -15.20
CA LEU A 17 -52.73 -1.93 -14.82
C LEU A 17 -52.92 -0.40 -14.81
N ARG A 18 -52.64 0.23 -13.65
CA ARG A 18 -52.74 1.68 -13.49
C ARG A 18 -51.67 2.37 -14.35
N SER A 19 -52.11 3.12 -15.36
CA SER A 19 -51.21 3.97 -16.16
C SER A 19 -50.53 5.02 -15.27
N ARG A 20 -49.19 4.94 -15.16
CA ARG A 20 -48.37 5.89 -14.40
C ARG A 20 -48.50 7.34 -14.89
N ARG A 21 -48.82 7.55 -16.17
CA ARG A 21 -48.81 8.85 -16.85
C ARG A 21 -50.17 9.55 -16.95
N GLY A 22 -51.23 9.02 -16.33
CA GLY A 22 -52.56 9.67 -16.31
C GLY A 22 -52.59 10.96 -15.49
N CYS A 23 -53.46 11.91 -15.87
CA CYS A 23 -53.71 13.12 -15.07
C CYS A 23 -54.30 12.78 -13.69
N LYS A 24 -54.09 13.66 -12.71
CA LYS A 24 -54.57 13.51 -11.33
C LYS A 24 -56.08 13.28 -11.28
N THR A 25 -56.83 14.02 -12.10
CA THR A 25 -58.29 13.94 -12.17
C THR A 25 -58.79 12.58 -12.65
N CYS A 26 -58.15 11.98 -13.66
CA CYS A 26 -58.51 10.63 -14.12
C CYS A 26 -58.06 9.54 -13.14
N LYS A 27 -56.88 9.71 -12.51
CA LYS A 27 -56.37 8.80 -11.46
C LYS A 27 -57.31 8.76 -10.25
N ALA A 28 -57.74 9.92 -9.75
CA ALA A 28 -58.68 10.04 -8.64
C ALA A 28 -60.02 9.36 -8.97
N ARG A 29 -60.47 9.49 -10.21
CA ARG A 29 -61.71 8.85 -10.70
C ARG A 29 -61.57 7.37 -11.05
N ARG A 30 -60.38 6.78 -10.92
CA ARG A 30 -60.07 5.38 -11.31
C ARG A 30 -60.51 5.04 -12.74
N VAL A 31 -60.37 5.99 -13.66
CA VAL A 31 -60.68 5.81 -15.09
C VAL A 31 -59.43 5.95 -15.96
N LYS A 32 -59.38 5.25 -17.10
CA LYS A 32 -58.26 5.35 -18.05
C LYS A 32 -58.16 6.78 -18.61
N CYS A 33 -56.98 7.38 -18.47
CA CYS A 33 -56.66 8.71 -18.99
C CYS A 33 -56.17 8.62 -20.43
N GLY A 34 -56.63 9.53 -21.30
CA GLY A 34 -56.17 9.65 -22.69
C GLY A 34 -54.77 10.27 -22.83
N GLN A 35 -54.26 10.91 -21.78
CA GLN A 35 -52.92 11.53 -21.69
C GLN A 35 -52.68 12.73 -22.63
N GLU A 36 -53.74 13.27 -23.24
CA GLU A 36 -53.64 14.47 -24.07
C GLU A 36 -53.31 15.70 -23.18
N LYS A 37 -52.38 16.53 -23.64
CA LYS A 37 -51.97 17.78 -22.97
C LYS A 37 -52.43 18.98 -23.82
N PRO A 38 -52.88 20.10 -23.22
CA PRO A 38 -52.88 20.42 -21.79
C PRO A 38 -54.01 19.75 -20.98
N SER A 39 -55.08 19.30 -21.63
CA SER A 39 -56.23 18.64 -20.98
C SER A 39 -56.61 17.34 -21.67
N CYS A 40 -56.83 16.26 -20.91
CA CYS A 40 -57.27 14.99 -21.49
C CYS A 40 -58.72 15.05 -21.96
N LEU A 41 -59.06 14.30 -23.01
CA LEU A 41 -60.39 14.31 -23.63
C LEU A 41 -61.52 14.04 -22.62
N ARG A 42 -61.30 13.17 -21.63
CA ARG A 42 -62.30 12.85 -20.59
C ARG A 42 -62.52 13.97 -19.59
N CYS A 43 -61.48 14.74 -19.27
CA CYS A 43 -61.63 15.93 -18.43
C CYS A 43 -62.33 17.04 -19.20
N SER A 44 -61.91 17.28 -20.45
CA SER A 44 -62.51 18.29 -21.33
C SER A 44 -64.01 18.04 -21.57
N LYS A 45 -64.40 16.81 -21.93
CA LYS A 45 -65.81 16.46 -22.15
C LYS A 45 -66.68 16.56 -20.89
N THR A 46 -66.08 16.52 -19.71
CA THR A 46 -66.84 16.61 -18.45
C THR A 46 -66.68 17.95 -17.74
N GLY A 47 -66.07 18.94 -18.40
CA GLY A 47 -65.84 20.28 -17.85
C GLY A 47 -64.95 20.29 -16.60
N ARG A 48 -64.15 19.24 -16.36
CA ARG A 48 -63.33 19.11 -15.15
C ARG A 48 -61.92 19.63 -15.38
N LYS A 49 -61.36 20.29 -14.36
CA LYS A 49 -59.96 20.73 -14.35
C LYS A 49 -59.03 19.53 -14.54
N CYS A 50 -58.23 19.54 -15.60
CA CYS A 50 -57.29 18.48 -15.92
C CYS A 50 -55.89 18.87 -15.43
N GLU A 51 -55.42 18.23 -14.36
CA GLU A 51 -54.10 18.51 -13.79
C GLU A 51 -53.15 17.34 -14.01
N TYR A 52 -52.03 17.60 -14.68
CA TYR A 52 -50.89 16.69 -14.76
C TYR A 52 -49.85 17.09 -13.70
N GLU A 53 -49.06 16.13 -13.21
CA GLU A 53 -47.90 16.46 -12.36
C GLU A 53 -46.90 17.28 -13.19
N GLY A 54 -46.71 18.54 -12.81
CA GLY A 54 -45.60 19.37 -13.30
C GLY A 54 -44.33 19.07 -12.50
N PRO A 55 -43.14 19.38 -13.05
CA PRO A 55 -41.92 19.37 -12.25
C PRO A 55 -42.06 20.43 -11.14
N ASN A 56 -41.82 20.05 -9.89
CA ASN A 56 -41.85 20.96 -8.76
C ASN A 56 -40.80 22.07 -8.99
N LEU A 57 -41.26 23.28 -9.32
CA LEU A 57 -40.44 24.49 -9.33
C LEU A 57 -40.39 25.01 -7.89
N GLY A 58 -39.41 24.56 -7.13
CA GLY A 58 -38.98 25.17 -5.88
C GLY A 58 -37.85 26.17 -6.15
N THR A 59 -38.10 27.43 -5.81
CA THR A 59 -37.25 28.60 -6.04
C THR A 59 -36.04 28.60 -5.12
N PHE A 60 -34.83 28.30 -5.61
CA PHE A 60 -33.56 28.88 -5.12
C PHE A 60 -32.49 28.86 -6.23
N SER A 61 -31.99 30.05 -6.53
CA SER A 61 -30.71 30.45 -7.13
C SER A 61 -30.08 29.66 -8.29
N SER A 62 -29.89 30.40 -9.38
CA SER A 62 -29.09 30.16 -10.60
C SER A 62 -27.91 29.19 -10.46
N THR A 63 -28.02 28.02 -11.08
CA THR A 63 -26.87 27.20 -11.53
C THR A 63 -27.03 26.90 -13.02
N PRO A 64 -26.00 27.10 -13.87
CA PRO A 64 -26.08 26.77 -15.29
C PRO A 64 -26.26 25.26 -15.46
N ALA A 65 -27.02 24.88 -16.49
CA ALA A 65 -27.45 23.51 -16.78
C ALA A 65 -26.30 22.50 -16.70
N THR A 66 -26.31 21.66 -15.66
CA THR A 66 -25.55 20.41 -15.63
C THR A 66 -26.20 19.48 -16.65
N LEU A 67 -25.54 19.31 -17.79
CA LEU A 67 -25.82 18.20 -18.71
C LEU A 67 -25.64 16.90 -17.91
N SER A 68 -26.76 16.26 -17.61
CA SER A 68 -26.81 14.97 -16.94
C SER A 68 -26.06 13.93 -17.77
N ILE A 69 -25.23 13.14 -17.10
CA ILE A 69 -24.47 11.98 -17.59
C ILE A 69 -25.37 10.90 -18.26
N LEU A 70 -26.69 11.10 -18.26
CA LEU A 70 -27.67 10.05 -18.54
C LEU A 70 -28.01 9.84 -20.03
N ASP A 71 -27.68 10.76 -20.94
CA ASP A 71 -28.29 10.75 -22.29
C ASP A 71 -27.35 10.42 -23.47
N LYS A 72 -26.10 10.00 -23.24
CA LYS A 72 -25.23 9.49 -24.32
C LYS A 72 -24.68 8.09 -24.02
N PRO A 73 -25.20 7.03 -24.68
CA PRO A 73 -24.56 5.72 -24.63
C PRO A 73 -23.32 5.71 -25.53
N LEU A 74 -22.15 5.40 -24.95
CA LEU A 74 -20.86 5.26 -25.65
C LEU A 74 -20.55 3.81 -26.10
N SER A 75 -21.54 2.91 -26.05
CA SER A 75 -21.40 1.51 -26.50
C SER A 75 -22.71 1.00 -27.11
N SER A 76 -22.64 0.29 -28.25
CA SER A 76 -23.77 -0.10 -29.10
C SER A 76 -24.39 -1.47 -28.77
N ALA A 77 -24.10 -2.05 -27.60
CA ALA A 77 -24.71 -3.30 -27.14
C ALA A 77 -25.43 -3.11 -25.77
N PRO A 78 -26.68 -3.60 -25.62
CA PRO A 78 -27.48 -3.35 -24.40
C PRO A 78 -26.90 -4.00 -23.13
N ASP A 79 -26.21 -5.15 -23.25
CA ASP A 79 -25.63 -5.85 -22.09
C ASP A 79 -24.30 -5.25 -21.62
N THR A 80 -23.51 -4.65 -22.52
CA THR A 80 -22.23 -4.01 -22.15
C THR A 80 -22.47 -2.70 -21.40
N VAL A 81 -23.45 -1.90 -21.83
CA VAL A 81 -23.77 -0.61 -21.20
C VAL A 81 -24.22 -0.77 -19.75
N TRP A 82 -24.98 -1.83 -19.41
CA TRP A 82 -25.38 -2.08 -18.03
C TRP A 82 -24.19 -2.46 -17.14
N LYS A 83 -23.30 -3.33 -17.65
CA LYS A 83 -22.08 -3.74 -16.93
C LYS A 83 -21.16 -2.56 -16.65
N GLU A 84 -20.92 -1.71 -17.66
CA GLU A 84 -20.08 -0.50 -17.51
C GLU A 84 -20.68 0.46 -16.46
N ARG A 85 -22.01 0.66 -16.47
CA ARG A 85 -22.71 1.52 -15.48
C ARG A 85 -22.67 0.94 -14.07
N ARG A 86 -22.81 -0.37 -13.91
CA ARG A 86 -22.69 -1.05 -12.61
C ARG A 86 -21.29 -0.88 -12.04
N ALA A 87 -20.25 -1.14 -12.84
CA ALA A 87 -18.86 -0.96 -12.43
C ALA A 87 -18.61 0.50 -12.00
N PHE A 88 -19.06 1.48 -12.78
CA PHE A 88 -18.91 2.88 -12.40
C PHE A 88 -19.66 3.26 -11.10
N ALA A 89 -20.84 2.70 -10.86
CA ALA A 89 -21.55 2.88 -9.59
C ALA A 89 -20.80 2.25 -8.40
N TYR A 90 -20.24 1.06 -8.59
CA TYR A 90 -19.45 0.36 -7.58
C TYR A 90 -18.17 1.16 -7.23
N TYR A 91 -17.52 1.77 -8.22
CA TYR A 91 -16.37 2.66 -8.01
C TYR A 91 -16.67 3.77 -7.00
N PHE A 92 -17.77 4.50 -7.18
CA PHE A 92 -18.13 5.59 -6.27
C PHE A 92 -18.49 5.11 -4.87
N GLN A 93 -19.15 3.95 -4.77
CA GLN A 93 -19.60 3.41 -3.49
C GLN A 93 -18.47 2.79 -2.66
N HIS A 94 -17.43 2.24 -3.31
CA HIS A 94 -16.46 1.38 -2.64
C HIS A 94 -15.00 1.67 -2.94
N ILE A 95 -14.66 2.35 -4.02
CA ILE A 95 -13.26 2.54 -4.43
C ILE A 95 -12.82 3.94 -4.08
N ALA A 96 -13.58 4.94 -4.50
CA ALA A 96 -13.23 6.35 -4.30
C ALA A 96 -13.01 6.74 -2.83
N LEU A 97 -13.62 6.01 -1.91
CA LEU A 97 -13.51 6.22 -0.46
C LEU A 97 -12.28 5.53 0.17
N PHE A 98 -11.79 4.43 -0.41
CA PHE A 98 -10.82 3.55 0.25
C PHE A 98 -9.45 3.50 -0.45
N ILE A 99 -9.40 3.63 -1.78
CA ILE A 99 -8.17 3.44 -2.55
C ILE A 99 -7.06 4.44 -2.19
N GLY A 100 -7.46 5.67 -1.82
CA GLY A 100 -6.59 6.75 -1.38
C GLY A 100 -6.50 6.94 0.14
N GLY A 101 -6.86 5.91 0.94
CA GLY A 101 -6.69 5.91 2.40
C GLY A 101 -7.37 7.08 3.13
N GLY A 102 -8.51 7.56 2.61
CA GLY A 102 -9.32 8.62 3.22
C GLY A 102 -8.75 10.05 3.18
N LEU A 103 -7.48 10.23 2.81
CA LEU A 103 -6.81 11.54 2.74
C LEU A 103 -6.65 12.06 1.30
N GLU A 104 -6.97 11.24 0.30
CA GLU A 104 -6.98 11.58 -1.13
C GLU A 104 -8.39 11.44 -1.75
N VAL A 105 -9.42 11.65 -0.93
CA VAL A 105 -10.81 11.51 -1.36
C VAL A 105 -11.11 12.45 -2.54
N ASP A 106 -10.56 13.66 -2.57
CA ASP A 106 -10.84 14.62 -3.64
C ASP A 106 -10.35 14.13 -5.00
N PHE A 107 -9.16 13.53 -5.07
CA PHE A 107 -8.64 12.98 -6.32
C PHE A 107 -9.58 11.90 -6.88
N TRP A 108 -9.90 10.90 -6.05
CA TRP A 108 -10.69 9.73 -6.49
C TRP A 108 -12.19 10.00 -6.61
N SER A 109 -12.78 10.83 -5.75
CA SER A 109 -14.22 11.11 -5.78
C SER A 109 -14.61 12.24 -6.73
N THR A 110 -13.67 13.14 -7.07
CA THR A 110 -13.97 14.35 -7.83
C THR A 110 -13.15 14.44 -9.12
N ILE A 111 -11.82 14.40 -9.05
CA ILE A 111 -10.95 14.67 -10.20
C ILE A 111 -11.06 13.57 -11.26
N VAL A 112 -10.84 12.31 -10.89
CA VAL A 112 -10.86 11.21 -11.87
C VAL A 112 -12.25 11.10 -12.54
N PRO A 113 -13.39 11.18 -11.82
CA PRO A 113 -14.70 11.18 -12.47
C PRO A 113 -15.00 12.38 -13.37
N GLN A 114 -14.44 13.57 -13.08
CA GLN A 114 -14.55 14.71 -13.98
C GLN A 114 -13.84 14.45 -15.30
N ILE A 115 -12.63 13.87 -15.24
CA ILE A 115 -11.85 13.51 -16.44
C ILE A 115 -12.58 12.44 -17.27
N CYS A 116 -13.21 11.46 -16.62
CA CYS A 116 -14.01 10.45 -17.33
C CYS A 116 -15.11 11.02 -18.23
N ARG A 117 -15.61 12.24 -17.97
CA ARG A 117 -16.66 12.85 -18.80
C ARG A 117 -16.15 13.27 -20.18
N SER A 118 -14.87 13.65 -20.28
CA SER A 118 -14.24 14.08 -21.52
C SER A 118 -13.35 13.01 -22.14
N GLU A 119 -12.86 12.06 -21.34
CA GLU A 119 -11.82 11.10 -21.73
C GLU A 119 -12.31 9.64 -21.67
N PRO A 120 -12.67 9.04 -22.83
CA PRO A 120 -13.12 7.64 -22.89
C PRO A 120 -12.08 6.64 -22.37
N ALA A 121 -10.80 6.94 -22.54
CA ALA A 121 -9.72 6.08 -22.06
C ALA A 121 -9.72 6.00 -20.53
N VAL A 122 -9.91 7.13 -19.85
CA VAL A 122 -9.96 7.19 -18.39
C VAL A 122 -11.23 6.51 -17.86
N TRP A 123 -12.35 6.65 -18.57
CA TRP A 123 -13.57 5.88 -18.28
C TRP A 123 -13.31 4.36 -18.31
N ASP A 124 -12.71 3.87 -19.38
CA ASP A 124 -12.38 2.45 -19.57
C ASP A 124 -11.45 1.91 -18.46
N ALA A 125 -10.49 2.74 -18.03
CA ALA A 125 -9.60 2.41 -16.93
C ALA A 125 -10.34 2.34 -15.59
N ILE A 126 -11.24 3.27 -15.28
CA ILE A 126 -12.05 3.23 -14.04
C ILE A 126 -12.90 1.97 -14.00
N ILE A 127 -13.66 1.65 -15.05
CA ILE A 127 -14.58 0.50 -15.01
C ILE A 127 -13.82 -0.82 -14.93
N SER A 128 -12.63 -0.90 -15.53
CA SER A 128 -11.70 -2.03 -15.40
C SER A 128 -11.23 -2.18 -13.95
N LEU A 129 -10.65 -1.11 -13.39
CA LEU A 129 -10.22 -1.05 -11.99
C LEU A 129 -11.36 -1.43 -11.05
N SER A 130 -12.56 -0.95 -11.35
CA SER A 130 -13.72 -1.16 -10.50
C SER A 130 -14.18 -2.60 -10.47
N THR A 131 -14.14 -3.27 -11.61
CA THR A 131 -14.52 -4.66 -11.74
C THR A 131 -13.49 -5.58 -11.08
N LEU A 132 -12.20 -5.25 -11.17
CA LEU A 132 -11.14 -5.95 -10.43
C LEU A 132 -11.28 -5.80 -8.92
N PHE A 133 -11.74 -4.64 -8.45
CA PHE A 133 -11.98 -4.39 -7.03
C PHE A 133 -13.25 -5.09 -6.51
N GLU A 134 -14.29 -5.22 -7.35
CA GLU A 134 -15.52 -5.95 -7.02
C GLU A 134 -15.27 -7.46 -6.95
N SER A 135 -14.43 -7.99 -7.84
CA SER A 135 -14.11 -9.40 -7.93
C SER A 135 -12.59 -9.61 -7.94
N PRO A 136 -11.89 -9.39 -6.82
CA PRO A 136 -10.46 -9.69 -6.73
C PRO A 136 -10.26 -11.20 -6.91
N GLU A 137 -9.35 -11.60 -7.79
CA GLU A 137 -9.06 -13.02 -7.96
C GLU A 137 -8.40 -13.60 -6.70
N PRO A 138 -8.76 -14.84 -6.29
CA PRO A 138 -7.94 -15.60 -5.37
C PRO A 138 -6.57 -15.76 -6.02
N CYS A 139 -5.55 -15.18 -5.40
CA CYS A 139 -4.18 -15.15 -5.91
C CYS A 139 -3.71 -16.58 -6.26
N PRO A 140 -3.36 -16.90 -7.52
CA PRO A 140 -2.55 -18.07 -7.80
C PRO A 140 -1.12 -17.82 -7.32
N ASP A 141 -0.35 -18.89 -7.14
CA ASP A 141 0.95 -18.98 -6.49
C ASP A 141 2.01 -17.89 -6.74
N ILE A 142 3.05 -17.92 -5.89
CA ILE A 142 4.30 -17.14 -5.97
C ILE A 142 5.06 -17.37 -7.29
N ALA A 143 4.53 -18.20 -8.20
CA ALA A 143 5.00 -18.42 -9.55
C ALA A 143 4.92 -17.15 -10.40
N PHE A 144 5.88 -16.25 -10.19
CA PHE A 144 6.29 -15.16 -11.08
C PHE A 144 6.74 -15.65 -12.47
N LEU A 145 6.62 -16.95 -12.78
CA LEU A 145 7.16 -17.60 -13.98
C LEU A 145 6.17 -18.53 -14.70
N ARG A 146 4.97 -18.79 -14.16
CA ARG A 146 3.95 -19.53 -14.92
C ARG A 146 3.15 -18.55 -15.76
N GLN A 147 3.47 -18.59 -17.05
CA GLN A 147 2.69 -18.01 -18.12
C GLN A 147 1.20 -18.30 -17.88
N ARG A 148 0.41 -17.22 -17.78
CA ARG A 148 -1.03 -17.20 -17.47
C ARG A 148 -1.80 -18.31 -18.18
N ASP A 149 -2.34 -19.26 -17.44
CA ASP A 149 -3.47 -20.05 -17.91
C ASP A 149 -4.72 -19.15 -17.94
N VAL A 150 -4.90 -18.48 -19.08
CA VAL A 150 -6.06 -17.61 -19.42
C VAL A 150 -7.41 -18.34 -19.25
N LEU A 151 -7.39 -19.67 -19.10
CA LEU A 151 -8.56 -20.55 -19.01
C LEU A 151 -9.27 -20.53 -17.63
N LEU A 152 -8.64 -20.03 -16.56
CA LEU A 152 -9.25 -19.96 -15.22
C LEU A 152 -9.87 -18.59 -14.87
N LEU A 153 -9.74 -17.59 -15.75
CA LEU A 153 -10.21 -16.23 -15.49
C LEU A 153 -11.75 -16.16 -15.47
N ASN A 154 -12.30 -15.64 -14.38
CA ASN A 154 -13.74 -15.42 -14.29
C ASN A 154 -14.22 -14.39 -15.34
N GLN A 155 -15.53 -14.33 -15.62
CA GLN A 155 -16.05 -13.44 -16.66
C GLN A 155 -15.79 -11.95 -16.35
N TYR A 156 -15.84 -11.57 -15.07
CA TYR A 156 -15.54 -10.20 -14.63
C TYR A 156 -14.10 -9.79 -14.95
N HIS A 157 -13.14 -10.68 -14.75
CA HIS A 157 -11.73 -10.43 -15.03
C HIS A 157 -11.46 -10.29 -16.54
N ARG A 158 -12.13 -11.11 -17.37
CA ARG A 158 -12.06 -10.97 -18.83
C ARG A 158 -12.62 -9.64 -19.32
N ASP A 159 -13.77 -9.22 -18.78
CA ASP A 159 -14.37 -7.92 -19.09
C ASP A 159 -13.42 -6.78 -18.66
N ALA A 160 -12.82 -6.87 -17.47
CA ALA A 160 -11.86 -5.88 -16.97
C ALA A 160 -10.59 -5.77 -17.83
N ILE A 161 -10.00 -6.89 -18.26
CA ILE A 161 -8.83 -6.89 -19.17
C ILE A 161 -9.21 -6.28 -20.53
N SER A 162 -10.41 -6.56 -21.04
CA SER A 162 -10.88 -5.98 -22.30
C SER A 162 -10.95 -4.46 -22.24
N TRP A 163 -11.56 -3.91 -21.18
CA TRP A 163 -11.61 -2.47 -20.95
C TRP A 163 -10.23 -1.85 -20.70
N TYR A 164 -9.36 -2.53 -19.95
CA TYR A 164 -7.98 -2.08 -19.75
C TYR A 164 -7.21 -1.98 -21.08
N SER A 165 -7.30 -3.02 -21.91
CA SER A 165 -6.66 -3.04 -23.23
C SER A 165 -7.19 -1.93 -24.13
N ARG A 166 -8.51 -1.73 -24.13
CA ARG A 166 -9.19 -0.65 -24.87
C ARG A 166 -8.68 0.74 -24.45
N SER A 167 -8.59 0.97 -23.14
CA SER A 167 -8.05 2.20 -22.56
C SER A 167 -6.60 2.45 -23.01
N MET A 168 -5.73 1.46 -22.85
CA MET A 168 -4.30 1.59 -23.18
C MET A 168 -4.07 1.87 -24.67
N SER A 169 -4.84 1.25 -25.56
CA SER A 169 -4.81 1.53 -27.00
C SER A 169 -5.23 2.98 -27.32
N GLN A 170 -6.27 3.49 -26.66
CA GLN A 170 -6.75 4.86 -26.88
C GLN A 170 -5.72 5.90 -26.39
N VAL A 171 -5.11 5.71 -25.21
CA VAL A 171 -4.06 6.61 -24.70
C VAL A 171 -2.86 6.60 -25.64
N ARG A 172 -2.39 5.42 -26.08
CA ARG A 172 -1.26 5.30 -26.99
C ARG A 172 -1.53 6.01 -28.32
N GLN A 173 -2.69 5.80 -28.92
CA GLN A 173 -3.06 6.43 -30.19
C GLN A 173 -3.10 7.97 -30.08
N ARG A 174 -3.59 8.52 -28.97
CA ARG A 174 -3.60 9.97 -28.75
C ARG A 174 -2.19 10.54 -28.54
N LEU A 175 -1.34 9.81 -27.83
CA LEU A 175 0.06 10.19 -27.64
C LEU A 175 0.83 10.19 -28.97
N GLU A 176 0.63 9.17 -29.82
CA GLU A 176 1.24 9.10 -31.16
C GLU A 176 0.77 10.22 -32.08
N ARG A 177 -0.47 10.68 -31.92
CA ARG A 177 -1.04 11.81 -32.67
C ARG A 177 -0.60 13.18 -32.15
N GLY A 178 0.01 13.25 -30.96
CA GLY A 178 0.39 14.51 -30.31
C GLY A 178 -0.79 15.35 -29.81
N ASP A 179 -1.99 14.78 -29.72
CA ASP A 179 -3.26 15.46 -29.37
C ASP A 179 -3.73 15.12 -27.93
N GLY A 180 -2.90 14.42 -27.16
CA GLY A 180 -3.22 14.03 -25.79
C GLY A 180 -2.83 15.08 -24.76
N ASP A 181 -3.75 15.46 -23.86
CA ASP A 181 -3.38 16.25 -22.68
C ASP A 181 -2.48 15.40 -21.77
N VAL A 182 -1.29 15.90 -21.47
CA VAL A 182 -0.28 15.20 -20.68
C VAL A 182 -0.79 14.86 -19.28
N LEU A 183 -1.66 15.70 -18.72
CA LEU A 183 -2.30 15.47 -17.41
C LEU A 183 -3.23 14.25 -17.42
N VAL A 184 -3.97 14.04 -18.52
CA VAL A 184 -4.77 12.84 -18.73
C VAL A 184 -3.88 11.61 -18.85
N GLY A 185 -2.72 11.76 -19.50
CA GLY A 185 -1.69 10.72 -19.54
C GLY A 185 -1.22 10.30 -18.14
N LEU A 186 -0.93 11.26 -17.25
CA LEU A 186 -0.49 10.99 -15.88
C LEU A 186 -1.57 10.32 -15.03
N VAL A 187 -2.83 10.76 -15.14
CA VAL A 187 -3.96 10.10 -14.46
C VAL A 187 -4.16 8.68 -14.99
N SER A 188 -4.03 8.49 -16.31
CA SER A 188 -4.08 7.16 -16.92
C SER A 188 -2.96 6.26 -16.40
N CYS A 189 -1.73 6.78 -16.26
CA CYS A 189 -0.63 6.04 -15.64
C CYS A 189 -0.96 5.59 -14.22
N ILE A 190 -1.55 6.47 -13.38
CA ILE A 190 -1.99 6.11 -12.02
C ILE A 190 -3.00 4.97 -12.06
N LEU A 191 -4.03 5.05 -12.90
CA LEU A 191 -5.05 4.01 -13.02
C LEU A 191 -4.46 2.69 -13.55
N PHE A 192 -3.60 2.74 -14.56
CA PHE A 192 -2.95 1.57 -15.14
C PHE A 192 -2.03 0.88 -14.13
N MET A 193 -1.29 1.65 -13.34
CA MET A 193 -0.50 1.12 -12.23
C MET A 193 -1.36 0.34 -11.23
N CYS A 194 -2.56 0.83 -10.90
CA CYS A 194 -3.49 0.11 -10.02
C CYS A 194 -3.99 -1.20 -10.64
N ILE A 195 -4.37 -1.16 -11.92
CA ILE A 195 -4.86 -2.33 -12.67
C ILE A 195 -3.76 -3.40 -12.80
N GLU A 196 -2.53 -3.00 -13.07
CA GLU A 196 -1.36 -3.89 -13.08
C GLU A 196 -1.08 -4.47 -11.69
N GLY A 197 -1.21 -3.67 -10.62
CA GLY A 197 -1.10 -4.14 -9.24
C GLY A 197 -2.11 -5.27 -8.92
N PHE A 198 -3.38 -5.09 -9.29
CA PHE A 198 -4.41 -6.13 -9.16
C PHE A 198 -4.07 -7.42 -9.93
N GLN A 199 -3.57 -7.24 -11.16
CA GLN A 199 -3.18 -8.35 -12.02
C GLN A 199 -1.89 -9.06 -11.57
N GLY A 200 -1.17 -8.51 -10.58
CA GLY A 200 0.14 -9.03 -10.14
C GLY A 200 1.30 -8.64 -11.07
N GLY A 201 1.07 -7.71 -11.99
CA GLY A 201 2.05 -7.20 -12.96
C GLY A 201 3.01 -6.17 -12.37
N ALA A 202 3.68 -6.48 -11.25
CA ALA A 202 4.55 -5.54 -10.54
C ALA A 202 5.62 -4.91 -11.47
N ALA A 203 6.23 -5.69 -12.35
CA ALA A 203 7.21 -5.19 -13.32
C ALA A 203 6.62 -4.18 -14.32
N GLN A 204 5.39 -4.41 -14.81
CA GLN A 204 4.72 -3.47 -15.71
C GLN A 204 4.29 -2.21 -14.97
N ALA A 205 3.81 -2.35 -13.73
CA ALA A 205 3.47 -1.21 -12.89
C ALA A 205 4.69 -0.33 -12.59
N THR A 206 5.84 -0.93 -12.27
CA THR A 206 7.12 -0.23 -12.10
C THR A 206 7.56 0.48 -13.39
N ARG A 207 7.37 -0.15 -14.56
CA ARG A 207 7.67 0.49 -15.86
C ARG A 207 6.77 1.70 -16.11
N LEU A 208 5.46 1.59 -15.86
CA LEU A 208 4.50 2.69 -15.97
C LEU A 208 4.86 3.83 -15.01
N TYR A 209 5.29 3.49 -13.80
CA TYR A 209 5.79 4.47 -12.83
C TYR A 209 6.99 5.25 -13.39
N CYS A 210 8.03 4.56 -13.87
CA CYS A 210 9.21 5.19 -14.43
C CYS A 210 8.88 6.11 -15.62
N GLN A 211 7.97 5.67 -16.50
CA GLN A 211 7.49 6.49 -17.61
C GLN A 211 6.72 7.73 -17.14
N GLY A 212 5.88 7.60 -16.11
CA GLY A 212 5.17 8.71 -15.49
C GLY A 212 6.13 9.74 -14.86
N VAL A 213 7.17 9.29 -14.15
CA VAL A 213 8.21 10.18 -13.60
C VAL A 213 8.92 10.96 -14.72
N GLN A 214 9.30 10.30 -15.81
CA GLN A 214 9.94 10.95 -16.95
C GLN A 214 9.04 12.05 -17.56
N LEU A 215 7.73 11.78 -17.64
CA LEU A 215 6.74 12.73 -18.13
C LEU A 215 6.61 13.95 -17.20
N ILE A 216 6.58 13.73 -15.88
CA ILE A 216 6.57 14.80 -14.88
C ILE A 216 7.82 15.68 -15.00
N VAL A 217 9.01 15.07 -15.12
CA VAL A 217 10.28 15.82 -15.24
C VAL A 217 10.29 16.66 -16.52
N THR A 218 9.77 16.13 -17.63
CA THR A 218 9.66 16.87 -18.89
C THR A 218 8.69 18.04 -18.75
N LEU A 219 7.54 17.85 -18.11
CA LEU A 219 6.59 18.92 -17.83
C LEU A 219 7.18 20.00 -16.93
N ARG A 220 7.93 19.64 -15.87
CA ARG A 220 8.63 20.61 -15.01
C ARG A 220 9.60 21.48 -15.83
N GLY A 221 10.32 20.88 -16.78
CA GLY A 221 11.18 21.64 -17.71
C GLY A 221 10.39 22.62 -18.60
N GLN A 222 9.20 22.22 -19.08
CA GLN A 222 8.32 23.08 -19.88
C GLN A 222 7.65 24.19 -19.04
N ILE A 223 7.36 23.92 -17.77
CA ILE A 223 6.86 24.92 -16.82
C ILE A 223 7.95 25.97 -16.56
N ALA A 224 9.18 25.53 -16.32
CA ALA A 224 10.32 26.41 -16.10
C ALA A 224 10.63 27.30 -17.33
N SER A 225 10.36 26.82 -18.55
CA SER A 225 10.49 27.62 -19.77
C SER A 225 9.29 28.53 -20.07
N GLY A 226 8.24 28.51 -19.24
CA GLY A 226 7.02 29.30 -19.42
C GLY A 226 6.08 28.78 -20.51
N ALA A 227 6.31 27.58 -21.04
CA ALA A 227 5.48 26.98 -22.10
C ALA A 227 4.15 26.41 -21.58
N VAL A 228 3.98 26.28 -20.26
CA VAL A 228 2.80 25.68 -19.61
C VAL A 228 2.15 26.72 -18.69
N SER A 229 0.83 26.78 -18.69
CA SER A 229 0.05 27.68 -17.83
C SER A 229 0.26 27.40 -16.33
N SER A 230 0.26 28.44 -15.50
CA SER A 230 0.43 28.33 -14.04
C SER A 230 -0.61 27.42 -13.36
N SER A 231 -1.84 27.34 -13.87
CA SER A 231 -2.88 26.44 -13.35
C SER A 231 -2.53 24.97 -13.53
N LYS A 232 -1.98 24.60 -14.70
CA LYS A 232 -1.49 23.23 -14.97
C LYS A 232 -0.25 22.90 -14.13
N ALA A 233 0.61 23.90 -13.86
CA ALA A 233 1.76 23.73 -12.99
C ALA A 233 1.35 23.43 -11.54
N ALA A 234 0.43 24.22 -10.97
CA ALA A 234 -0.12 23.97 -9.63
C ALA A 234 -0.81 22.61 -9.56
N TRP A 235 -1.63 22.26 -10.55
CA TRP A 235 -2.31 20.96 -10.59
C TRP A 235 -1.32 19.77 -10.64
N LEU A 236 -0.22 19.90 -11.38
CA LEU A 236 0.83 18.88 -11.42
C LEU A 236 1.49 18.69 -10.05
N GLU A 237 1.94 19.79 -9.43
CA GLU A 237 2.72 19.76 -8.18
C GLU A 237 1.86 19.46 -6.94
N ASP A 238 0.62 19.94 -6.88
CA ASP A 238 -0.23 19.82 -5.70
C ASP A 238 -1.03 18.50 -5.68
N ILE A 239 -1.25 17.88 -6.84
CA ILE A 239 -2.14 16.72 -6.97
C ILE A 239 -1.40 15.48 -7.45
N ILE A 240 -0.69 15.56 -8.58
CA ILE A 240 -0.09 14.38 -9.20
C ILE A 240 1.23 14.00 -8.54
N VAL A 241 2.14 14.95 -8.34
CA VAL A 241 3.46 14.69 -7.77
C VAL A 241 3.38 14.00 -6.40
N PRO A 242 2.51 14.41 -5.45
CA PRO A 242 2.40 13.74 -4.16
C PRO A 242 1.95 12.28 -4.28
N ILE A 243 1.04 11.96 -5.22
CA ILE A 243 0.63 10.58 -5.50
C ILE A 243 1.83 9.76 -6.01
N PHE A 244 2.59 10.30 -6.97
CA PHE A 244 3.78 9.62 -7.47
C PHE A 244 4.85 9.45 -6.40
N ILE A 245 5.09 10.44 -5.53
CA ILE A 245 6.02 10.29 -4.42
C ILE A 245 5.60 9.15 -3.50
N ARG A 246 4.32 9.05 -3.11
CA ARG A 246 3.80 7.96 -2.27
C ARG A 246 3.92 6.58 -2.92
N LEU A 247 3.56 6.49 -4.20
CA LEU A 247 3.72 5.25 -4.97
C LEU A 247 5.20 4.86 -5.06
N GLY A 248 6.08 5.82 -5.35
CA GLY A 248 7.53 5.62 -5.42
C GLY A 248 8.13 5.18 -4.09
N ALA A 249 7.73 5.83 -2.99
CA ALA A 249 8.12 5.50 -1.63
C ALA A 249 7.80 4.04 -1.27
N THR A 250 6.64 3.57 -1.72
CA THR A 250 6.20 2.18 -1.55
C THR A 250 6.98 1.23 -2.48
N ALA A 251 7.14 1.59 -3.76
CA ALA A 251 7.91 0.82 -4.74
C ALA A 251 9.37 0.60 -4.34
N LEU A 252 10.02 1.58 -3.72
CA LEU A 252 11.42 1.51 -3.32
C LEU A 252 11.73 0.36 -2.35
N ASN A 253 10.75 -0.21 -1.66
CA ASN A 253 10.97 -1.36 -0.79
C ASN A 253 11.32 -2.64 -1.58
N PHE A 254 10.92 -2.73 -2.86
CA PHE A 254 11.07 -3.96 -3.65
C PHE A 254 11.65 -3.74 -5.05
N SER A 255 11.66 -2.51 -5.58
CA SER A 255 12.12 -2.19 -6.93
C SER A 255 13.00 -0.94 -6.97
N THR A 256 13.87 -0.82 -7.97
CA THR A 256 14.58 0.42 -8.27
C THR A 256 13.64 1.38 -9.01
N VAL A 257 13.38 2.56 -8.43
CA VAL A 257 12.51 3.58 -9.04
C VAL A 257 13.09 4.98 -8.90
N PRO A 258 12.92 5.88 -9.88
CA PRO A 258 13.53 7.20 -9.90
C PRO A 258 12.76 8.24 -9.06
N VAL A 259 12.26 7.87 -7.89
CA VAL A 259 11.46 8.78 -7.03
C VAL A 259 12.26 10.00 -6.53
N GLY A 260 13.59 9.87 -6.43
CA GLY A 260 14.48 10.99 -6.06
C GLY A 260 14.35 12.22 -6.97
N ALA A 261 13.97 12.03 -8.24
CA ALA A 261 13.76 13.13 -9.18
C ALA A 261 12.50 13.97 -8.87
N LEU A 262 11.61 13.46 -8.01
CA LEU A 262 10.36 14.13 -7.64
C LEU A 262 10.45 14.86 -6.29
N LEU A 263 11.46 14.56 -5.47
CA LEU A 263 11.53 15.03 -4.09
C LEU A 263 11.71 16.56 -4.02
N PRO A 264 10.90 17.26 -3.20
CA PRO A 264 11.15 18.63 -2.81
C PRO A 264 12.30 18.72 -1.79
N ASP A 265 12.79 19.93 -1.52
CA ASP A 265 13.69 20.16 -0.38
C ASP A 265 12.95 19.94 0.94
N VAL A 266 13.25 18.84 1.63
CA VAL A 266 12.50 18.38 2.81
C VAL A 266 12.83 19.20 4.05
N GLN A 267 13.94 19.95 4.07
CA GLN A 267 14.32 20.78 5.22
C GLN A 267 13.28 21.88 5.49
N HIS A 268 12.65 22.41 4.45
CA HIS A 268 11.60 23.42 4.58
C HIS A 268 10.27 22.87 5.10
N VAL A 269 9.95 21.60 4.84
CA VAL A 269 8.65 21.00 5.22
C VAL A 269 8.56 20.74 6.73
N LEU A 270 9.66 20.35 7.37
CA LEU A 270 9.68 19.96 8.79
C LEU A 270 9.75 21.16 9.75
N THR A 271 10.14 22.34 9.27
CA THR A 271 10.35 23.52 10.13
C THR A 271 9.07 24.27 10.48
N GLN A 272 7.97 24.04 9.76
CA GLN A 272 6.70 24.77 9.95
C GLN A 272 5.69 24.10 10.89
N GLY A 273 6.04 22.95 11.50
CA GLY A 273 5.09 22.13 12.26
C GLY A 273 4.00 21.52 11.36
N PHE A 274 3.07 20.76 11.94
CA PHE A 274 1.99 20.12 11.17
C PHE A 274 0.64 20.73 11.49
N THR A 275 -0.10 21.11 10.45
CA THR A 275 -1.48 21.62 10.56
C THR A 275 -2.54 20.53 10.45
N SER A 276 -2.16 19.36 9.90
CA SER A 276 -3.07 18.23 9.69
C SER A 276 -2.33 16.89 9.69
N LEU A 277 -3.07 15.79 9.85
CA LEU A 277 -2.51 14.44 9.67
C LEU A 277 -2.03 14.20 8.23
N LYS A 278 -2.62 14.90 7.25
CA LYS A 278 -2.18 14.86 5.84
C LYS A 278 -0.76 15.40 5.69
N SER A 279 -0.46 16.57 6.28
CA SER A 279 0.89 17.16 6.22
C SER A 279 1.92 16.32 6.98
N ALA A 280 1.55 15.75 8.13
CA ALA A 280 2.43 14.85 8.88
C ALA A 280 2.76 13.58 8.07
N ARG A 281 1.76 13.01 7.39
CA ARG A 281 1.93 11.89 6.47
C ARG A 281 2.85 12.22 5.30
N GLU A 282 2.62 13.34 4.63
CA GLU A 282 3.47 13.74 3.50
C GLU A 282 4.93 13.88 3.93
N ALA A 283 5.19 14.45 5.10
CA ALA A 283 6.53 14.55 5.66
C ALA A 283 7.16 13.18 5.99
N ILE A 284 6.42 12.23 6.58
CA ILE A 284 6.98 10.89 6.88
C ILE A 284 7.24 10.09 5.59
N VAL A 285 6.42 10.27 4.54
CA VAL A 285 6.65 9.64 3.22
C VAL A 285 7.98 10.10 2.63
N LEU A 286 8.28 11.39 2.73
CA LEU A 286 9.55 11.95 2.26
C LEU A 286 10.73 11.37 3.05
N LEU A 287 10.63 11.34 4.38
CA LEU A 287 11.66 10.74 5.25
C LEU A 287 11.86 9.25 4.97
N HIS A 288 10.76 8.51 4.76
CA HIS A 288 10.83 7.10 4.37
C HIS A 288 11.56 6.92 3.04
N THR A 289 11.22 7.74 2.04
CA THR A 289 11.85 7.69 0.72
C THR A 289 13.36 7.92 0.82
N GLU A 290 13.79 8.96 1.52
CA GLU A 290 15.20 9.26 1.71
C GLU A 290 15.92 8.19 2.51
N THR A 291 15.29 7.64 3.56
CA THR A 291 15.85 6.56 4.37
C THR A 291 16.09 5.31 3.52
N GLN A 292 15.14 4.95 2.65
CA GLN A 292 15.29 3.84 1.71
C GLN A 292 16.41 4.08 0.68
N LEU A 293 16.53 5.30 0.16
CA LEU A 293 17.63 5.67 -0.73
C LEU A 293 18.99 5.60 -0.01
N PHE A 294 19.06 6.09 1.23
CA PHE A 294 20.25 6.01 2.07
C PHE A 294 20.66 4.55 2.35
N GLN A 295 19.71 3.70 2.73
CA GLN A 295 19.96 2.28 2.96
C GLN A 295 20.55 1.59 1.72
N ARG A 296 20.08 1.94 0.52
CA ARG A 296 20.62 1.42 -0.75
C ARG A 296 22.04 1.91 -1.04
N ILE A 297 22.39 3.13 -0.62
CA ILE A 297 23.76 3.64 -0.71
C ILE A 297 24.67 2.87 0.25
N CYS A 298 24.20 2.55 1.46
CA CYS A 298 24.99 1.80 2.45
C CYS A 298 25.22 0.32 2.05
N LEU A 299 24.24 -0.33 1.42
CA LEU A 299 24.24 -1.78 1.19
C LEU A 299 25.51 -2.30 0.45
N PRO A 300 25.97 -1.73 -0.68
CA PRO A 300 27.19 -2.19 -1.35
C PRO A 300 28.45 -2.10 -0.48
N HIS A 301 28.48 -1.19 0.51
CA HIS A 301 29.60 -1.08 1.42
C HIS A 301 29.57 -2.15 2.52
N LEU A 302 28.38 -2.50 3.02
CA LEU A 302 28.19 -3.56 4.02
C LEU A 302 28.53 -4.97 3.49
N LEU A 303 28.41 -5.16 2.17
CA LEU A 303 28.73 -6.42 1.50
C LEU A 303 30.23 -6.62 1.26
N LYS A 304 31.09 -5.63 1.55
CA LYS A 304 32.55 -5.78 1.46
C LYS A 304 33.07 -6.39 2.76
N SER A 305 33.92 -7.41 2.64
CA SER A 305 34.27 -8.33 3.74
C SER A 305 35.29 -7.79 4.76
N ASP A 306 35.69 -6.52 4.69
CA ASP A 306 36.71 -5.95 5.56
C ASP A 306 36.12 -4.84 6.43
N GLY A 307 36.08 -5.08 7.75
CA GLY A 307 35.89 -4.12 8.85
C GLY A 307 35.33 -2.75 8.46
N PHE A 308 34.09 -2.73 7.93
CA PHE A 308 33.53 -1.53 7.33
C PHE A 308 33.41 -0.41 8.36
N GLN A 309 34.23 0.63 8.18
CA GLN A 309 34.02 1.91 8.83
C GLN A 309 33.23 2.80 7.86
N PRO A 310 32.03 3.28 8.25
CA PRO A 310 31.23 4.13 7.39
C PRO A 310 31.99 5.44 7.11
N PRO A 311 32.08 5.87 5.84
CA PRO A 311 32.64 7.17 5.50
C PRO A 311 31.99 8.30 6.32
N PRO A 312 32.74 9.34 6.70
CA PRO A 312 32.20 10.46 7.48
C PRO A 312 30.94 11.07 6.86
N GLU A 313 30.84 11.08 5.53
CA GLU A 313 29.67 11.57 4.80
C GLU A 313 28.41 10.74 5.12
N LEU A 314 28.52 9.41 5.17
CA LEU A 314 27.39 8.53 5.50
C LEU A 314 27.01 8.66 6.98
N VAL A 315 27.98 8.86 7.87
CA VAL A 315 27.73 9.14 9.29
C VAL A 315 26.96 10.44 9.45
N ASN A 316 27.39 11.51 8.76
CA ASN A 316 26.72 12.81 8.78
C ASN A 316 25.31 12.75 8.20
N GLN A 317 25.11 12.02 7.09
CA GLN A 317 23.79 11.80 6.51
C GLN A 317 22.87 11.02 7.47
N ARG A 318 23.39 9.98 8.15
CA ARG A 318 22.64 9.23 9.17
C ARG A 318 22.20 10.13 10.33
N LEU A 319 23.09 10.98 10.83
CA LEU A 319 22.79 11.93 11.90
C LEU A 319 21.74 12.96 11.47
N ALA A 320 21.84 13.47 10.24
CA ALA A 320 20.85 14.40 9.67
C ALA A 320 19.45 13.77 9.56
N LEU A 321 19.37 12.51 9.10
CA LEU A 321 18.11 11.76 9.05
C LEU A 321 17.51 11.55 10.45
N PHE A 322 18.32 11.15 11.43
CA PHE A 322 17.86 11.04 12.84
C PHE A 322 17.35 12.37 13.39
N GLY A 323 18.07 13.47 13.14
CA GLY A 323 17.66 14.80 13.57
C GLY A 323 16.30 15.19 13.00
N ARG A 324 16.10 14.95 11.69
CA ARG A 324 14.83 15.23 11.01
C ARG A 324 13.69 14.32 11.45
N LEU A 325 13.95 13.05 11.71
CA LEU A 325 12.96 12.11 12.26
C LEU A 325 12.52 12.54 13.68
N LYS A 326 13.46 13.01 14.50
CA LYS A 326 13.16 13.55 15.84
C LYS A 326 12.31 14.81 15.77
N VAL A 327 12.62 15.73 14.86
CA VAL A 327 11.81 16.94 14.62
C VAL A 327 10.40 16.56 14.17
N TRP A 328 10.28 15.60 13.24
CA TRP A 328 8.98 15.08 12.81
C TRP A 328 8.18 14.53 13.99
N HIS A 329 8.80 13.74 14.87
CA HIS A 329 8.11 13.13 16.01
C HIS A 329 7.60 14.18 17.02
N ALA A 330 8.41 15.21 17.30
CA ALA A 330 8.00 16.32 18.15
C ALA A 330 6.80 17.08 17.56
N ALA A 331 6.86 17.44 16.27
CA ALA A 331 5.78 18.13 15.58
C ALA A 331 4.50 17.28 15.46
N PHE A 332 4.65 15.97 15.27
CA PHE A 332 3.53 15.03 15.24
C PHE A 332 2.86 14.88 16.61
N THR A 333 3.65 14.85 17.68
CA THR A 333 3.15 14.78 19.06
C THR A 333 2.33 16.03 19.39
N ASP A 334 2.84 17.22 19.09
CA ASP A 334 2.14 18.49 19.27
C ASP A 334 0.82 18.55 18.47
N LEU A 335 0.82 18.08 17.22
CA LEU A 335 -0.39 17.94 16.42
C LEU A 335 -1.43 17.03 17.10
N MET A 336 -1.01 15.85 17.57
CA MET A 336 -1.91 14.89 18.20
C MET A 336 -2.49 15.43 19.52
N GLU A 337 -1.70 16.15 20.30
CA GLU A 337 -2.16 16.86 21.50
C GLU A 337 -3.17 17.94 21.16
N THR A 338 -2.86 18.79 20.17
CA THR A 338 -3.77 19.84 19.68
C THR A 338 -5.10 19.27 19.21
N LEU A 339 -5.09 18.13 18.51
CA LEU A 339 -6.32 17.48 18.06
C LEU A 339 -7.15 16.94 19.25
N ARG A 340 -6.51 16.38 20.28
CA ARG A 340 -7.20 15.93 21.51
C ARG A 340 -7.80 17.09 22.29
N MET A 341 -7.13 18.24 22.32
CA MET A 341 -7.64 19.44 22.99
C MET A 341 -8.88 20.01 22.29
N LYS A 342 -9.03 19.78 20.98
CA LYS A 342 -10.21 20.20 20.20
C LYS A 342 -11.42 19.26 20.36
N GLY A 343 -11.22 18.06 20.89
CA GLY A 343 -12.28 17.08 21.12
C GLY A 343 -11.78 15.63 21.04
N ALA A 344 -12.71 14.69 21.17
CA ALA A 344 -12.40 13.27 21.00
C ALA A 344 -11.94 13.00 19.55
N LEU A 345 -10.83 12.27 19.41
CA LEU A 345 -10.31 11.86 18.11
C LEU A 345 -11.26 10.89 17.43
N SER A 346 -11.46 11.06 16.12
CA SER A 346 -12.21 10.09 15.34
C SER A 346 -11.43 8.77 15.21
N PRO A 347 -12.09 7.62 15.02
CA PRO A 347 -11.41 6.34 14.80
C PRO A 347 -10.38 6.39 13.66
N GLN A 348 -10.70 7.13 12.60
CA GLN A 348 -9.80 7.33 11.45
C GLN A 348 -8.56 8.15 11.82
N GLN A 349 -8.70 9.18 12.65
CA GLN A 349 -7.57 9.98 13.14
C GLN A 349 -6.65 9.14 14.03
N ILE A 350 -7.22 8.34 14.94
CA ILE A 350 -6.47 7.43 15.81
C ILE A 350 -5.69 6.42 14.95
N SER A 351 -6.37 5.78 13.99
CA SER A 351 -5.76 4.83 13.05
C SER A 351 -4.62 5.42 12.25
N THR A 352 -4.83 6.63 11.71
CA THR A 352 -3.81 7.33 10.93
C THR A 352 -2.63 7.66 11.82
N GLY A 353 -2.88 8.11 13.05
CA GLY A 353 -1.82 8.39 14.00
C GLY A 353 -0.99 7.15 14.35
N ALA A 354 -1.64 6.01 14.61
CA ALA A 354 -0.98 4.74 14.87
C ALA A 354 -0.13 4.28 13.67
N LEU A 355 -0.67 4.37 12.45
CA LEU A 355 0.07 4.07 11.21
C LEU A 355 1.33 4.93 11.09
N LEU A 356 1.21 6.25 11.31
CA LEU A 356 2.36 7.17 11.20
C LEU A 356 3.41 6.90 12.27
N LEU A 357 3.01 6.52 13.49
CA LEU A 357 3.93 6.08 14.55
C LEU A 357 4.63 4.77 14.18
N ALA A 358 3.93 3.78 13.61
CA ALA A 358 4.54 2.54 13.14
C ALA A 358 5.63 2.81 12.08
N TYR A 359 5.38 3.75 11.16
CA TYR A 359 6.40 4.19 10.21
C TYR A 359 7.56 4.93 10.89
N HIS A 360 7.29 5.81 11.86
CA HIS A 360 8.34 6.47 12.64
C HIS A 360 9.29 5.45 13.30
N GLU A 361 8.74 4.47 14.03
CA GLU A 361 9.53 3.43 14.69
C GLU A 361 10.35 2.62 13.68
N MET A 362 9.73 2.21 12.57
CA MET A 362 10.43 1.50 11.49
C MET A 362 11.61 2.31 10.95
N LEU A 363 11.42 3.61 10.69
CA LEU A 363 12.48 4.49 10.20
C LEU A 363 13.59 4.66 11.23
N TYR A 364 13.24 4.80 12.51
CA TYR A 364 14.23 4.91 13.60
C TYR A 364 15.16 3.70 13.63
N VAL A 365 14.60 2.49 13.57
CA VAL A 365 15.40 1.26 13.51
C VAL A 365 16.19 1.18 12.20
N THR A 366 15.57 1.49 11.06
CA THR A 366 16.23 1.42 9.75
C THR A 366 17.45 2.34 9.67
N ILE A 367 17.34 3.57 10.14
CA ILE A 367 18.45 4.54 10.18
C ILE A 367 19.53 4.09 11.17
N GLY A 368 19.14 3.52 12.31
CA GLY A 368 20.06 3.02 13.34
C GLY A 368 20.94 1.88 12.85
N THR A 369 20.35 0.96 12.10
CA THR A 369 21.01 -0.27 11.65
C THR A 369 21.56 -0.20 10.22
N SER A 370 21.34 0.91 9.49
CA SER A 370 21.74 1.05 8.08
C SER A 370 23.26 0.94 7.83
N THR A 371 24.08 1.17 8.85
CA THR A 371 25.55 1.07 8.78
C THR A 371 26.09 -0.15 9.50
N CYS A 372 25.22 -1.03 10.00
CA CYS A 372 25.60 -2.23 10.74
C CYS A 372 25.63 -3.43 9.81
N GLN A 373 26.70 -4.22 9.87
CA GLN A 373 26.84 -5.43 9.03
C GLN A 373 26.12 -6.64 9.64
N LEU A 374 26.00 -6.70 10.97
CA LEU A 374 25.36 -7.80 11.68
C LEU A 374 23.91 -7.47 12.00
N GLU A 375 23.03 -8.46 11.89
CA GLU A 375 21.62 -8.32 12.26
C GLU A 375 21.42 -8.29 13.79
N THR A 376 22.41 -8.69 14.59
CA THR A 376 22.45 -8.49 16.05
C THR A 376 22.25 -7.03 16.47
N ALA A 377 22.61 -6.06 15.62
CA ALA A 377 22.36 -4.65 15.88
C ALA A 377 20.87 -4.31 16.04
N ASN A 378 19.97 -5.13 15.48
CA ASN A 378 18.53 -4.96 15.63
C ASN A 378 18.04 -5.24 17.06
N ASP A 379 18.78 -6.01 17.87
CA ASP A 379 18.33 -6.43 19.21
C ASP A 379 18.21 -5.28 20.19
N ALA A 380 19.01 -4.24 19.99
CA ALA A 380 18.91 -2.98 20.74
C ALA A 380 17.57 -2.25 20.52
N TYR A 381 16.79 -2.66 19.50
CA TYR A 381 15.55 -2.02 19.09
C TYR A 381 14.29 -2.89 19.31
N LEU A 382 14.35 -3.87 20.20
CA LEU A 382 13.23 -4.78 20.47
C LEU A 382 11.94 -4.04 20.87
N LEU A 383 12.06 -2.97 21.66
CA LEU A 383 10.92 -2.14 22.08
C LEU A 383 10.26 -1.45 20.88
N GLN A 384 11.05 -0.96 19.93
CA GLN A 384 10.56 -0.32 18.72
C GLN A 384 9.82 -1.33 17.83
N PHE A 385 10.34 -2.55 17.68
CA PHE A 385 9.63 -3.62 16.98
C PHE A 385 8.29 -3.96 17.64
N GLN A 386 8.26 -4.02 18.97
CA GLN A 386 7.02 -4.24 19.72
C GLN A 386 6.01 -3.12 19.48
N ASN A 387 6.46 -1.86 19.55
CA ASN A 387 5.63 -0.70 19.24
C ASN A 387 5.10 -0.74 17.81
N ILE A 388 5.89 -1.13 16.80
CA ILE A 388 5.42 -1.28 15.43
C ILE A 388 4.24 -2.26 15.37
N VAL A 389 4.38 -3.42 16.02
CA VAL A 389 3.34 -4.46 16.04
C VAL A 389 2.08 -3.95 16.75
N ASP A 390 2.21 -3.29 17.89
CA ASP A 390 1.05 -2.82 18.65
C ASP A 390 0.32 -1.67 17.95
N GLN A 391 1.05 -0.69 17.40
CA GLN A 391 0.46 0.36 16.59
C GLN A 391 -0.23 -0.20 15.33
N SER A 392 0.34 -1.24 14.72
CA SER A 392 -0.24 -1.88 13.54
C SER A 392 -1.56 -2.61 13.85
N LYS A 393 -1.70 -3.23 15.03
CA LYS A 393 -2.98 -3.83 15.47
C LYS A 393 -4.10 -2.78 15.52
N PHE A 394 -3.82 -1.60 16.07
CA PHE A 394 -4.80 -0.51 16.13
C PHE A 394 -5.14 0.04 14.75
N ALA A 395 -4.14 0.22 13.89
CA ALA A 395 -4.36 0.74 12.53
C ALA A 395 -5.15 -0.23 11.63
N LEU A 396 -4.95 -1.55 11.76
CA LEU A 396 -5.70 -2.56 11.01
C LEU A 396 -7.20 -2.55 11.31
N GLY A 397 -7.57 -2.39 12.58
CA GLY A 397 -8.96 -2.42 13.00
C GLY A 397 -9.80 -1.30 12.37
N ALA A 398 -9.18 -0.15 12.09
CA ALA A 398 -9.86 1.03 11.56
C ALA A 398 -9.76 1.18 10.03
N SER A 399 -8.91 0.40 9.34
CA SER A 399 -8.90 0.30 7.88
C SER A 399 -9.91 -0.71 7.33
N ALA A 400 -10.54 -1.51 8.19
CA ALA A 400 -11.57 -2.46 7.80
C ALA A 400 -12.86 -1.77 7.30
N ARG A 401 -13.51 -2.39 6.31
CA ARG A 401 -14.83 -2.01 5.81
C ARG A 401 -15.89 -2.34 6.86
N SER A 402 -17.12 -1.86 6.64
CA SER A 402 -18.26 -2.13 7.55
C SER A 402 -18.59 -3.60 7.73
N ASP A 403 -18.16 -4.47 6.81
CA ASP A 403 -18.30 -5.93 6.87
C ASP A 403 -17.11 -6.63 7.58
N GLY A 404 -16.15 -5.86 8.12
CA GLY A 404 -14.94 -6.36 8.76
C GLY A 404 -13.82 -6.76 7.79
N SER A 405 -14.07 -6.75 6.48
CA SER A 405 -13.04 -7.08 5.47
C SER A 405 -12.11 -5.90 5.21
N GLN A 406 -10.83 -6.15 4.95
CA GLN A 406 -9.93 -5.11 4.46
C GLN A 406 -10.28 -4.75 3.00
N PRO A 407 -10.05 -3.50 2.57
CA PRO A 407 -10.17 -3.16 1.16
C PRO A 407 -9.23 -4.03 0.32
N PRO A 408 -9.66 -4.53 -0.86
CA PRO A 408 -8.82 -5.31 -1.76
C PRO A 408 -7.52 -4.62 -2.19
N LEU A 409 -7.54 -3.27 -2.31
CA LEU A 409 -6.37 -2.49 -2.68
C LEU A 409 -6.32 -1.14 -1.96
N THR A 410 -5.11 -0.72 -1.60
CA THR A 410 -4.78 0.65 -1.20
C THR A 410 -3.52 1.13 -1.92
N LEU A 411 -3.47 2.41 -2.28
CA LEU A 411 -2.28 3.08 -2.83
C LEU A 411 -1.53 3.89 -1.79
N GLU A 412 -2.07 3.94 -0.57
CA GLU A 412 -1.51 4.68 0.54
C GLU A 412 -0.55 3.85 1.38
N LEU A 413 0.16 4.53 2.29
CA LEU A 413 0.93 3.86 3.34
C LEU A 413 0.02 2.86 4.06
N GLY A 414 0.48 1.62 4.12
CA GLY A 414 -0.19 0.53 4.81
C GLY A 414 0.72 -0.04 5.89
N ILE A 415 0.15 -0.74 6.86
CA ILE A 415 0.94 -1.37 7.92
C ILE A 415 1.85 -2.50 7.40
N SER A 416 1.66 -2.96 6.17
CA SER A 416 2.36 -4.15 5.67
C SER A 416 3.85 -3.91 5.54
N ILE A 417 4.30 -2.70 5.18
CA ILE A 417 5.74 -2.40 5.12
C ILE A 417 6.38 -2.44 6.53
N PRO A 418 5.88 -1.72 7.54
CA PRO A 418 6.40 -1.83 8.92
C PRO A 418 6.38 -3.25 9.49
N LEU A 419 5.29 -3.99 9.27
CA LEU A 419 5.18 -5.37 9.75
C LEU A 419 6.10 -6.33 8.99
N TRP A 420 6.25 -6.15 7.67
CA TRP A 420 7.17 -6.92 6.85
C TRP A 420 8.62 -6.68 7.30
N PHE A 421 9.00 -5.41 7.48
CA PHE A 421 10.27 -5.00 8.07
C PHE A 421 10.50 -5.69 9.42
N THR A 422 9.52 -5.64 10.32
CA THR A 422 9.61 -6.27 11.64
C THR A 422 9.79 -7.78 11.55
N SER A 423 9.00 -8.45 10.68
CA SER A 423 9.07 -9.89 10.47
C SER A 423 10.43 -10.36 9.97
N LEU A 424 11.11 -9.54 9.16
CA LEU A 424 12.40 -9.89 8.58
C LEU A 424 13.59 -9.43 9.43
N LYS A 425 13.49 -8.30 10.14
CA LYS A 425 14.64 -7.69 10.84
C LYS A 425 14.74 -8.06 12.31
N CYS A 426 13.62 -8.10 13.04
CA CYS A 426 13.62 -8.51 14.45
C CYS A 426 14.21 -9.93 14.61
N ARG A 427 14.98 -10.24 15.65
CA ARG A 427 15.51 -11.60 15.89
C ARG A 427 14.67 -12.43 16.88
N GLU A 428 13.65 -11.83 17.50
CA GLU A 428 12.78 -12.51 18.46
C GLU A 428 11.66 -13.29 17.73
N PRO A 429 11.61 -14.63 17.85
CA PRO A 429 10.71 -15.46 17.04
C PRO A 429 9.21 -15.13 17.17
N LYS A 430 8.70 -14.89 18.39
CA LYS A 430 7.26 -14.67 18.60
C LYS A 430 6.78 -13.37 17.97
N LEU A 431 7.58 -12.32 18.08
CA LEU A 431 7.29 -11.00 17.53
C LEU A 431 7.38 -11.03 16.00
N ARG A 432 8.35 -11.75 15.43
CA ARG A 432 8.43 -12.00 13.98
C ARG A 432 7.17 -12.67 13.45
N GLN A 433 6.74 -13.76 14.10
CA GLN A 433 5.54 -14.51 13.70
C GLN A 433 4.26 -13.68 13.88
N THR A 434 4.17 -12.91 14.96
CA THR A 434 3.05 -11.99 15.20
C THR A 434 2.98 -10.92 14.10
N ALA A 435 4.12 -10.31 13.76
CA ALA A 435 4.20 -9.31 12.69
C ALA A 435 3.80 -9.91 11.33
N LEU A 436 4.25 -11.12 11.03
CA LEU A 436 3.88 -11.84 9.80
C LEU A 436 2.38 -12.13 9.72
N SER A 437 1.80 -12.62 10.82
CA SER A 437 0.36 -12.91 10.91
C SER A 437 -0.48 -11.65 10.68
N LEU A 438 -0.10 -10.54 11.31
CA LEU A 438 -0.78 -9.26 11.13
C LEU A 438 -0.57 -8.69 9.72
N ALA A 439 0.60 -8.87 9.11
CA ALA A 439 0.87 -8.45 7.75
C ALA A 439 -0.08 -9.15 6.76
N GLY A 440 -0.36 -10.44 6.97
CA GLY A 440 -1.32 -11.21 6.17
C GLY A 440 -2.78 -10.77 6.30
N GLN A 441 -3.12 -9.98 7.31
CA GLN A 441 -4.46 -9.43 7.51
C GLN A 441 -4.67 -8.09 6.81
N ALA A 442 -3.63 -7.49 6.23
CA ALA A 442 -3.71 -6.20 5.57
C ALA A 442 -4.45 -6.27 4.21
N PRO A 443 -4.77 -5.12 3.58
CA PRO A 443 -5.28 -5.05 2.21
C PRO A 443 -4.50 -5.96 1.25
N ALA A 444 -5.21 -6.76 0.44
CA ALA A 444 -4.61 -7.81 -0.38
C ALA A 444 -3.57 -7.27 -1.39
N VAL A 445 -3.76 -6.03 -1.86
CA VAL A 445 -2.83 -5.32 -2.74
C VAL A 445 -2.46 -3.96 -2.11
N GLN A 446 -1.16 -3.67 -2.02
CA GLN A 446 -0.65 -2.37 -1.58
C GLN A 446 0.29 -1.78 -2.64
N ALA A 447 -0.12 -0.64 -3.20
CA ALA A 447 0.47 -0.04 -4.39
C ALA A 447 0.63 -1.04 -5.55
N PHE A 448 1.81 -1.62 -5.69
CA PHE A 448 2.19 -2.52 -6.80
C PHE A 448 2.24 -4.00 -6.41
N TYR A 449 2.08 -4.32 -5.12
CA TYR A 449 2.44 -5.62 -4.58
C TYR A 449 1.26 -6.33 -3.92
N LYS A 450 1.18 -7.64 -4.13
CA LYS A 450 0.24 -8.51 -3.44
C LYS A 450 0.81 -8.89 -2.07
N VAL A 451 0.10 -8.53 -1.01
CA VAL A 451 0.53 -8.76 0.38
C VAL A 451 0.69 -10.25 0.67
N ASN A 452 -0.21 -11.10 0.17
CA ASN A 452 -0.12 -12.55 0.36
C ASN A 452 1.14 -13.16 -0.26
N THR A 453 1.63 -12.61 -1.37
CA THR A 453 2.89 -13.04 -1.98
C THR A 453 4.06 -12.66 -1.09
N GLY A 454 4.07 -11.41 -0.59
CA GLY A 454 5.09 -10.94 0.36
C GLY A 454 5.09 -11.72 1.68
N ALA A 455 3.90 -12.04 2.22
CA ALA A 455 3.77 -12.81 3.46
C ALA A 455 4.30 -14.24 3.29
N ARG A 456 3.97 -14.92 2.20
CA ARG A 456 4.53 -16.26 1.94
C ARG A 456 6.04 -16.22 1.74
N TRP A 457 6.55 -15.20 1.04
CA TRP A 457 7.99 -14.98 0.91
C TRP A 457 8.69 -14.81 2.26
N SER A 458 8.14 -13.96 3.14
CA SER A 458 8.66 -13.80 4.50
C SER A 458 8.58 -15.08 5.32
N HIS A 459 7.49 -15.83 5.18
CA HIS A 459 7.35 -17.12 5.85
C HIS A 459 8.47 -18.08 5.43
N THR A 460 8.76 -18.19 4.13
CA THR A 460 9.87 -19.01 3.62
C THR A 460 11.21 -18.58 4.22
N ILE A 461 11.50 -17.28 4.25
CA ILE A 461 12.73 -16.75 4.86
C ILE A 461 12.81 -17.13 6.34
N ILE A 462 11.76 -16.82 7.12
CA ILE A 462 11.70 -17.13 8.56
C ILE A 462 11.91 -18.63 8.80
N THR A 463 11.27 -19.49 8.01
CA THR A 463 11.39 -20.94 8.13
C THR A 463 12.83 -21.41 7.90
N ILE A 464 13.51 -20.87 6.87
CA ILE A 464 14.91 -21.21 6.59
C ILE A 464 15.80 -20.80 7.77
N GLU A 465 15.66 -19.57 8.26
CA GLU A 465 16.45 -19.06 9.38
C GLU A 465 16.22 -19.88 10.66
N GLU A 466 14.96 -20.22 10.99
CA GLU A 466 14.62 -21.01 12.17
C GLU A 466 15.11 -22.46 12.07
N VAL A 467 15.00 -23.11 10.91
CA VAL A 467 15.54 -24.46 10.69
C VAL A 467 17.07 -24.46 10.81
N CYS A 468 17.76 -23.46 10.25
CA CYS A 468 19.19 -23.31 10.42
C CYS A 468 19.56 -23.12 11.90
N ALA A 469 18.82 -22.29 12.64
CA ALA A 469 19.04 -22.07 14.06
C ALA A 469 18.91 -23.36 14.90
N VAL A 470 17.91 -24.20 14.60
CA VAL A 470 17.72 -25.49 15.29
C VAL A 470 18.84 -26.47 14.96
N ALA A 471 19.26 -26.54 13.70
CA ALA A 471 20.36 -27.42 13.28
C ALA A 471 21.67 -27.08 14.00
N MET A 472 21.99 -25.78 14.13
CA MET A 472 23.18 -25.31 14.85
C MET A 472 23.17 -25.76 16.32
N LYS A 473 22.03 -25.63 17.01
CA LYS A 473 21.87 -26.11 18.40
C LYS A 473 22.06 -27.62 18.51
N SER A 474 21.57 -28.39 17.54
CA SER A 474 21.72 -29.84 17.54
C SER A 474 23.17 -30.30 17.32
N SER A 475 23.99 -29.53 16.60
CA SER A 475 25.42 -29.82 16.43
C SER A 475 26.28 -29.47 17.64
N GLU A 476 25.80 -28.59 18.52
CA GLU A 476 26.50 -28.19 19.76
C GLU A 476 26.23 -29.14 20.95
N GLY A 477 25.28 -30.09 20.83
CA GLY A 477 24.87 -30.98 21.93
C GLY A 477 25.54 -32.36 21.95
N LEU A 478 26.76 -32.48 22.49
CA LEU A 478 27.30 -33.47 23.47
C LEU A 478 28.85 -33.61 23.37
N PRO A 479 29.61 -33.76 24.49
CA PRO A 479 29.19 -33.80 25.90
C PRO A 479 29.62 -32.58 26.72
N GLU A 480 28.80 -32.31 27.74
CA GLU A 480 29.17 -31.57 28.95
C GLU A 480 30.40 -32.20 29.61
N SER A 481 31.47 -31.42 29.78
CA SER A 481 32.22 -31.28 31.04
C SER A 481 33.37 -30.30 30.88
N THR A 482 33.41 -29.33 31.80
CA THR A 482 34.58 -28.48 32.16
C THR A 482 35.09 -27.51 31.10
N ASN A 483 34.72 -26.22 31.22
CA ASN A 483 35.58 -25.26 31.92
C ASN A 483 34.99 -23.85 31.95
N GLN A 484 35.03 -23.26 33.15
CA GLN A 484 34.98 -21.82 33.38
C GLN A 484 36.05 -21.11 32.55
N LEU A 485 35.66 -20.23 31.62
CA LEU A 485 36.55 -19.19 31.08
C LEU A 485 35.76 -17.90 30.83
N GLN A 486 35.68 -17.11 31.91
CA GLN A 486 36.02 -15.68 31.94
C GLN A 486 35.59 -14.84 30.72
N TYR A 487 34.46 -14.12 30.86
CA TYR A 487 34.16 -12.95 30.07
C TYR A 487 35.24 -11.88 30.31
N SER A 488 36.17 -11.73 29.37
CA SER A 488 37.05 -10.58 29.30
C SER A 488 36.26 -9.40 28.72
N HIS A 489 36.08 -8.37 29.55
CA HIS A 489 35.76 -7.01 29.14
C HIS A 489 36.60 -6.62 27.92
N CYS A 490 35.94 -6.13 26.86
CA CYS A 490 36.65 -5.33 25.86
C CYS A 490 36.64 -3.89 26.40
N GLU A 491 37.80 -3.51 26.94
CA GLU A 491 38.08 -2.14 27.36
C GLU A 491 38.00 -1.21 26.15
N ASP A 492 37.16 -0.21 26.34
CA ASP A 492 37.06 1.03 25.58
C ASP A 492 38.31 1.88 25.92
N SER A 493 39.11 2.24 24.92
CA SER A 493 40.18 3.25 25.01
C SER A 493 40.76 3.49 23.61
N GLY A 494 40.77 4.68 23.02
CA GLY A 494 40.35 6.01 23.46
C GLY A 494 41.13 7.05 22.65
N ILE A 495 40.50 8.20 22.37
CA ILE A 495 41.22 9.48 22.40
C ILE A 495 40.33 10.45 23.18
N SER A 496 40.65 10.55 24.47
CA SER A 496 40.26 11.62 25.36
C SER A 496 40.95 12.92 24.94
N VAL A 497 40.19 13.99 24.74
CA VAL A 497 40.71 15.34 24.97
C VAL A 497 39.70 16.10 25.82
N PHE A 498 40.19 16.59 26.96
CA PHE A 498 39.60 17.48 27.95
C PHE A 498 38.77 16.88 29.10
N GLY A 499 39.47 16.48 30.17
CA GLY A 499 39.20 17.00 31.53
C GLY A 499 40.24 18.10 31.81
N SER A 500 40.07 19.06 32.73
CA SER A 500 39.20 19.18 33.90
C SER A 500 39.23 20.66 34.31
N ASP A 501 38.14 21.19 34.87
CA ASP A 501 38.26 22.17 35.95
C ASP A 501 37.02 22.07 36.86
N LEU A 502 37.27 21.81 38.15
CA LEU A 502 36.28 21.74 39.21
C LEU A 502 36.01 23.15 39.76
N GLY A 503 34.74 23.51 39.94
CA GLY A 503 34.37 24.71 40.72
C GLY A 503 32.87 24.88 40.94
N SER A 504 32.42 24.55 42.17
CA SER A 504 31.29 25.14 42.92
C SER A 504 29.84 25.13 42.34
N GLN A 505 29.01 24.19 42.88
CA GLN A 505 27.58 24.24 43.33
C GLN A 505 26.49 25.11 42.61
N PRO A 506 25.16 24.86 42.77
CA PRO A 506 24.44 23.87 43.60
C PRO A 506 23.39 23.02 42.86
N SER A 507 22.87 22.03 43.58
CA SER A 507 21.76 21.11 43.29
C SER A 507 20.46 21.77 42.79
N THR A 508 19.75 21.09 41.89
CA THR A 508 18.31 21.30 41.65
C THR A 508 17.60 19.95 41.47
N PRO A 509 16.43 19.73 42.10
CA PRO A 509 15.86 18.39 42.31
C PRO A 509 14.78 18.01 41.29
N GLY A 510 14.64 16.70 41.07
CA GLY A 510 13.39 15.97 40.79
C GLY A 510 12.52 16.39 39.61
N LEU A 511 12.51 15.56 38.55
CA LEU A 511 11.37 15.43 37.65
C LEU A 511 11.08 13.94 37.47
N GLU A 512 10.08 13.46 38.23
CA GLU A 512 9.40 12.20 38.00
C GLU A 512 8.81 12.21 36.58
N PHE A 513 9.11 11.19 35.79
CA PHE A 513 8.48 10.97 34.49
C PHE A 513 7.07 10.41 34.72
N VAL A 514 6.06 11.18 34.33
CA VAL A 514 4.65 10.75 34.27
C VAL A 514 4.49 9.77 33.09
N PRO A 515 3.81 8.61 33.26
CA PRO A 515 3.60 7.64 32.19
C PRO A 515 2.64 8.16 31.10
N SER A 516 2.89 7.74 29.86
CA SER A 516 2.11 8.05 28.66
C SER A 516 0.65 7.54 28.75
N PRO A 517 -0.37 8.34 28.35
CA PRO A 517 -1.79 8.04 28.56
C PRO A 517 -2.43 7.06 27.55
N TYR A 518 -1.66 6.11 27.01
CA TYR A 518 -2.18 5.07 26.09
C TYR A 518 -1.81 3.63 26.49
N SER A 519 -1.40 3.43 27.74
CA SER A 519 -1.21 2.10 28.31
C SER A 519 -2.57 1.53 28.74
N VAL A 520 -3.00 0.44 28.08
CA VAL A 520 -4.01 -0.45 28.64
C VAL A 520 -3.24 -1.43 29.53
N ASP A 521 -3.52 -1.39 30.82
CA ASP A 521 -2.96 -2.33 31.80
C ASP A 521 -3.25 -3.77 31.38
N SER A 522 -2.18 -4.54 31.22
CA SER A 522 -2.22 -5.98 31.40
C SER A 522 -1.06 -6.36 32.31
N ASP A 523 -1.39 -6.56 33.58
CA ASP A 523 -0.56 -7.31 34.53
C ASP A 523 -0.24 -8.67 33.91
N VAL A 524 1.02 -8.87 33.52
CA VAL A 524 1.56 -10.20 33.25
C VAL A 524 2.83 -10.36 34.06
N ASP A 525 2.75 -11.32 34.98
CA ASP A 525 3.78 -11.80 35.89
C ASP A 525 5.19 -11.78 35.31
N ALA A 526 6.11 -11.26 36.12
CA ALA A 526 7.55 -11.32 35.91
C ALA A 526 8.05 -12.77 36.02
N GLY A 527 8.04 -13.48 34.89
CA GLY A 527 8.77 -14.70 34.66
C GLY A 527 9.52 -14.60 33.35
N THR A 528 10.67 -13.93 33.34
CA THR A 528 11.50 -13.71 32.14
C THR A 528 12.08 -15.04 31.66
N ALA A 529 11.31 -15.80 30.88
CA ALA A 529 11.89 -16.79 29.99
C ALA A 529 12.86 -16.03 29.06
N VAL A 530 14.14 -16.40 29.09
CA VAL A 530 15.12 -15.90 28.11
C VAL A 530 14.62 -16.38 26.75
N THR A 531 13.96 -15.51 26.00
CA THR A 531 13.52 -15.85 24.66
C THR A 531 14.76 -15.93 23.79
N GLU A 532 15.13 -17.14 23.39
CA GLU A 532 16.30 -17.37 22.54
C GLU A 532 16.11 -16.69 21.19
N LEU A 533 16.95 -15.70 20.90
CA LEU A 533 16.96 -14.98 19.63
C LEU A 533 17.51 -15.88 18.51
N VAL A 534 17.03 -15.68 17.28
CA VAL A 534 17.56 -16.38 16.09
C VAL A 534 19.05 -16.01 15.93
N PRO A 535 20.01 -16.97 15.95
CA PRO A 535 21.45 -16.71 15.84
C PRO A 535 21.83 -15.89 14.60
N GLU A 536 22.93 -15.14 14.67
CA GLU A 536 23.40 -14.29 13.56
C GLU A 536 23.78 -15.14 12.33
N GLU A 537 24.38 -16.30 12.58
CA GLU A 537 24.80 -17.29 11.60
C GLU A 537 23.61 -17.89 10.82
N ALA A 538 22.44 -17.91 11.46
CA ALA A 538 21.21 -18.42 10.88
C ALA A 538 20.50 -17.37 10.01
N ARG A 539 20.88 -16.09 10.08
CA ARG A 539 20.24 -15.01 9.34
C ARG A 539 20.63 -15.01 7.87
N ILE A 540 19.65 -14.81 7.01
CA ILE A 540 19.84 -14.83 5.56
C ILE A 540 19.46 -13.50 4.90
N ARG A 541 20.12 -13.22 3.79
CA ARG A 541 19.86 -12.07 2.90
C ARG A 541 19.51 -12.60 1.51
N PRO A 542 18.22 -12.71 1.18
CA PRO A 542 17.78 -13.17 -0.13
C PRO A 542 18.34 -12.29 -1.25
N ILE A 543 18.83 -12.92 -2.32
CA ILE A 543 19.29 -12.22 -3.53
C ILE A 543 18.21 -12.33 -4.61
N ASN A 544 17.92 -13.55 -5.04
CA ASN A 544 16.97 -13.82 -6.12
C ASN A 544 16.45 -15.26 -6.09
N LEU A 545 15.43 -15.49 -6.91
CA LEU A 545 14.94 -16.81 -7.28
C LEU A 545 15.50 -17.17 -8.66
N PHE A 546 15.92 -18.41 -8.84
CA PHE A 546 16.31 -18.93 -10.15
C PHE A 546 15.75 -20.34 -10.38
N ARG A 547 15.55 -20.69 -11.64
CA ARG A 547 15.28 -22.07 -12.06
C ARG A 547 16.53 -22.65 -12.69
N VAL A 548 16.73 -23.94 -12.52
CA VAL A 548 17.89 -24.67 -13.06
C VAL A 548 18.04 -24.45 -14.58
N GLN A 549 16.93 -24.41 -15.32
CA GLN A 549 16.94 -24.16 -16.76
C GLN A 549 17.31 -22.73 -17.18
N ASP A 550 17.11 -21.75 -16.30
CA ASP A 550 17.39 -20.33 -16.57
C ASP A 550 18.89 -19.99 -16.31
N GLY A 551 19.68 -20.96 -15.85
CA GLY A 551 21.11 -20.84 -15.52
C GLY A 551 21.37 -20.84 -14.01
N PHE A 552 22.65 -20.89 -13.62
CA PHE A 552 23.07 -20.93 -12.23
C PHE A 552 23.68 -19.60 -11.77
N PRO A 553 23.36 -19.13 -10.55
CA PRO A 553 23.89 -17.88 -10.01
C PRO A 553 25.36 -18.00 -9.59
N PRO A 554 26.06 -16.85 -9.38
CA PRO A 554 27.42 -16.82 -8.88
C PRO A 554 27.54 -17.52 -7.51
N GLY A 555 28.61 -18.32 -7.34
CA GLY A 555 28.86 -19.10 -6.13
C GLY A 555 28.27 -20.50 -6.15
N THR A 556 27.59 -20.91 -7.23
CA THR A 556 27.18 -22.31 -7.41
C THR A 556 28.38 -23.17 -7.76
N THR A 557 28.58 -24.27 -7.04
CA THR A 557 29.68 -25.22 -7.27
C THR A 557 29.36 -26.20 -8.39
N ASP A 558 30.39 -26.78 -9.02
CA ASP A 558 30.20 -27.80 -10.08
C ASP A 558 29.41 -29.03 -9.57
N GLU A 559 29.56 -29.37 -8.29
CA GLU A 559 28.81 -30.46 -7.64
C GLU A 559 27.32 -30.14 -7.50
N GLU A 560 26.98 -28.91 -7.12
CA GLU A 560 25.60 -28.44 -7.04
C GLU A 560 24.94 -28.40 -8.42
N ILE A 561 25.67 -27.91 -9.43
CA ILE A 561 25.23 -27.93 -10.83
C ILE A 561 24.90 -29.36 -11.27
N ALA A 562 25.81 -30.31 -11.02
CA ALA A 562 25.59 -31.71 -11.38
C ALA A 562 24.38 -32.31 -10.65
N ARG A 563 24.19 -31.97 -9.36
CA ARG A 563 23.08 -32.44 -8.53
C ARG A 563 21.72 -31.92 -8.99
N TRP A 564 21.65 -30.66 -9.43
CA TRP A 564 20.39 -30.00 -9.78
C TRP A 564 20.03 -30.08 -11.26
N SER A 565 21.01 -30.31 -12.14
CA SER A 565 20.81 -30.45 -13.60
C SER A 565 19.68 -31.41 -14.02
N PRO A 566 19.39 -32.51 -13.30
CA PRO A 566 18.24 -33.37 -13.60
C PRO A 566 16.86 -32.70 -13.35
N TYR A 567 16.78 -31.73 -12.45
CA TYR A 567 15.54 -31.09 -11.99
C TYR A 567 15.32 -29.71 -12.63
N ARG A 568 15.17 -29.67 -13.96
CA ARG A 568 15.16 -28.43 -14.75
C ARG A 568 14.11 -27.39 -14.33
N GLU A 569 12.96 -27.84 -13.85
CA GLU A 569 11.84 -26.99 -13.43
C GLU A 569 11.89 -26.58 -11.95
N GLN A 570 12.81 -27.14 -11.16
CA GLN A 570 12.94 -26.79 -9.74
C GLN A 570 13.39 -25.34 -9.58
N SER A 571 12.71 -24.62 -8.68
CA SER A 571 13.10 -23.27 -8.28
C SER A 571 13.93 -23.29 -7.00
N PHE A 572 14.93 -22.42 -6.94
CA PHE A 572 15.82 -22.28 -5.80
C PHE A 572 15.86 -20.82 -5.33
N LEU A 573 15.95 -20.65 -4.01
CA LEU A 573 16.34 -19.40 -3.38
C LEU A 573 17.84 -19.29 -3.32
N HIS A 574 18.40 -18.24 -3.90
CA HIS A 574 19.78 -17.83 -3.65
C HIS A 574 19.79 -16.73 -2.59
N TYR A 575 20.58 -16.93 -1.54
CA TYR A 575 20.75 -15.98 -0.46
C TYR A 575 22.20 -15.90 0.01
N LEU A 576 22.53 -14.84 0.74
CA LEU A 576 23.78 -14.70 1.48
C LEU A 576 23.53 -14.95 2.96
N ARG A 577 24.50 -15.52 3.66
CA ARG A 577 24.49 -15.60 5.12
C ARG A 577 25.85 -15.24 5.69
N ASN A 578 25.87 -14.78 6.93
CA ASN A 578 27.09 -14.53 7.66
C ASN A 578 27.57 -15.86 8.26
N GLU A 579 28.80 -16.27 7.97
CA GLU A 579 29.45 -17.42 8.58
C GLU A 579 30.64 -16.97 9.40
N ARG A 580 30.79 -17.54 10.59
CA ARG A 580 31.92 -17.27 11.45
C ARG A 580 33.01 -18.30 11.20
N ASP A 581 34.17 -17.84 10.77
CA ASP A 581 35.34 -18.70 10.56
C ASP A 581 35.79 -19.28 11.91
N PRO A 582 35.78 -20.61 12.09
CA PRO A 582 36.09 -21.24 13.38
C PRO A 582 37.56 -21.05 13.78
N ILE A 583 38.45 -20.74 12.84
CA ILE A 583 39.89 -20.59 13.10
C ILE A 583 40.24 -19.12 13.36
N SER A 584 39.76 -18.21 12.50
CA SER A 584 40.09 -16.78 12.62
C SER A 584 39.11 -15.98 13.48
N GLY A 585 37.93 -16.54 13.77
CA GLY A 585 36.85 -15.86 14.48
C GLY A 585 36.17 -14.74 13.69
N ALA A 586 36.64 -14.47 12.46
CA ALA A 586 36.15 -13.41 11.59
C ALA A 586 34.86 -13.80 10.86
N TRP A 587 34.01 -12.81 10.59
CA TRP A 587 32.81 -12.97 9.79
C TRP A 587 33.13 -12.98 8.30
N LYS A 588 32.59 -13.96 7.58
CA LYS A 588 32.66 -14.09 6.12
C LYS A 588 31.26 -14.22 5.57
N ILE A 589 31.05 -13.73 4.35
CA ILE A 589 29.76 -13.88 3.65
C ILE A 589 29.82 -15.16 2.81
N ALA A 590 28.86 -16.04 3.02
CA ALA A 590 28.71 -17.30 2.27
C ALA A 590 27.44 -17.30 1.42
N HIS A 591 27.49 -17.99 0.29
CA HIS A 591 26.34 -18.20 -0.59
C HIS A 591 25.57 -19.44 -0.12
N GLY A 592 24.24 -19.32 -0.05
CA GLY A 592 23.34 -20.41 0.31
C GLY A 592 22.26 -20.60 -0.75
N PHE A 593 21.84 -21.86 -0.90
CA PHE A 593 20.83 -22.28 -1.85
C PHE A 593 19.81 -23.19 -1.17
N THR A 594 18.52 -22.88 -1.30
CA THR A 594 17.44 -23.73 -0.75
C THR A 594 16.37 -23.95 -1.83
N PRO A 595 15.97 -25.21 -2.09
CA PRO A 595 14.86 -25.47 -3.02
C PRO A 595 13.58 -24.85 -2.45
N ILE A 596 12.79 -24.22 -3.32
CA ILE A 596 11.45 -23.76 -2.95
C ILE A 596 10.43 -24.50 -3.79
N ASP A 597 9.55 -25.20 -3.10
CA ASP A 597 8.34 -25.76 -3.67
C ASP A 597 7.22 -24.72 -3.52
N TYR A 598 6.64 -24.33 -4.65
CA TYR A 598 5.47 -23.45 -4.72
C TYR A 598 4.24 -24.25 -5.12
#